data_AF-A0A7Y0LAZ3-F1
#
_entry.id   AF-A0A7Y0LAZ3-F1
#
_cell.length_a   1.000
_cell.length_b   1.000
_cell.length_c   1.000
_cell.angle_alpha   90.00
_cell.angle_beta   90.00
_cell.angle_gamma   90.00
#
_symmetry.space_group_name_H-M   'P 1'
#
loop_
_entity.id
_entity.type
_entity.pdbx_description
1 polymer ?
#
loop_
_entity_poly.entity_id
_entity_poly.type
_entity_poly.pdbx_seq_one_letter_code
_entity_poly.pdbx_strand_id
1 'polypeptide(L)'
;MHNNNKKLWSFVVGCTLVWASVWIVDFAISAPVPESFQTNTNFVVYYYPMMVSALLTSVFSLFVVWILSKVIKLKINEHFVWLSIPSLMFLIFSVVVAHTYNGLIYSALIPILFVLCITGVIEKRDAYLPERLKVW
;
A
#
# COMPACT_ATOMS: atom_id res chain seq x y z
N MET A 1 4.31 -17.30 24.02
CA MET A 1 3.22 -16.31 23.81
C MET A 1 3.60 -15.07 23.00
N HIS A 2 4.87 -14.66 22.92
CA HIS A 2 5.26 -13.41 22.24
C HIS A 2 5.17 -13.43 20.69
N ASN A 3 5.25 -14.60 20.06
CA ASN A 3 5.30 -14.72 18.59
C ASN A 3 3.91 -14.64 17.91
N ASN A 4 2.84 -15.06 18.59
CA ASN A 4 1.48 -14.97 18.04
C ASN A 4 0.99 -13.53 17.95
N ASN A 5 1.42 -12.67 18.88
CA ASN A 5 1.06 -11.26 18.88
C ASN A 5 1.58 -10.58 17.60
N LYS A 6 2.82 -10.87 17.18
CA LYS A 6 3.43 -10.27 15.97
C LYS A 6 2.69 -10.63 14.67
N LYS A 7 2.23 -11.89 14.54
CA LYS A 7 1.41 -12.30 13.39
C LYS A 7 0.09 -11.56 13.33
N LEU A 8 -0.58 -11.43 14.49
CA LEU A 8 -1.85 -10.72 14.59
C LEU A 8 -1.69 -9.22 14.29
N TRP A 9 -0.63 -8.58 14.81
CA TRP A 9 -0.31 -7.18 14.49
C TRP A 9 -0.03 -6.97 13.01
N SER A 10 0.69 -7.88 12.35
CA SER A 10 0.94 -7.79 10.90
C SER A 10 -0.36 -7.86 10.10
N PHE A 11 -1.28 -8.73 10.51
CA PHE A 11 -2.59 -8.84 9.90
C PHE A 11 -3.43 -7.57 10.09
N VAL A 12 -3.47 -7.04 11.33
CA VAL A 12 -4.19 -5.79 11.66
C VAL A 12 -3.66 -4.64 10.80
N VAL A 13 -2.33 -4.50 10.68
CA VAL A 13 -1.72 -3.45 9.86
C VAL A 13 -2.05 -3.63 8.37
N GLY A 14 -2.08 -4.88 7.88
CA GLY A 14 -2.55 -5.17 6.53
C GLY A 14 -4.01 -4.77 6.30
N CYS A 15 -4.90 -4.99 7.27
CA CYS A 15 -6.27 -4.50 7.21
C CYS A 15 -6.36 -2.97 7.24
N THR A 16 -5.53 -2.30 8.05
CA THR A 16 -5.45 -0.84 8.09
C THR A 16 -5.01 -0.26 6.75
N LEU A 17 -4.04 -0.89 6.08
CA LEU A 17 -3.59 -0.47 4.74
C LEU A 17 -4.74 -0.54 3.71
N VAL A 18 -5.53 -1.60 3.74
CA VAL A 18 -6.69 -1.77 2.86
C VAL A 18 -7.79 -0.75 3.18
N TRP A 19 -8.10 -0.54 4.45
CA TRP A 19 -9.09 0.45 4.83
C TRP A 19 -8.66 1.87 4.43
N ALA A 20 -7.38 2.20 4.64
CA ALA A 20 -6.81 3.47 4.22
C ALA A 20 -6.79 3.64 2.69
N SER A 21 -6.58 2.56 1.92
CA SER A 21 -6.59 2.66 0.46
C SER A 21 -7.97 3.01 -0.09
N VAL A 22 -9.05 2.46 0.50
CA VAL A 22 -10.42 2.85 0.16
C VAL A 22 -10.65 4.34 0.44
N TRP A 23 -10.20 4.82 1.59
CA TRP A 23 -10.33 6.23 1.94
C TRP A 23 -9.50 7.15 1.02
N ILE A 24 -8.29 6.73 0.64
CA ILE A 24 -7.44 7.47 -0.31
C ILE A 24 -8.08 7.55 -1.70
N VAL A 25 -8.75 6.49 -2.15
CA VAL A 25 -9.47 6.48 -3.42
C VAL A 25 -10.64 7.48 -3.39
N ASP A 26 -11.43 7.49 -2.31
CA ASP A 26 -12.53 8.44 -2.13
C ASP A 26 -12.03 9.90 -2.11
N PHE A 27 -10.92 10.13 -1.41
CA PHE A 27 -10.24 11.43 -1.40
C PHE A 27 -9.73 11.83 -2.79
N ALA A 28 -9.14 10.89 -3.55
CA ALA A 28 -8.61 11.17 -4.88
C ALA A 28 -9.69 11.53 -5.90
N ILE A 29 -10.90 10.97 -5.77
CA ILE A 29 -12.06 11.31 -6.59
C ILE A 29 -12.55 12.73 -6.27
N SER A 30 -12.49 13.12 -5.00
CA SER A 30 -12.95 14.43 -4.53
C SER A 30 -11.89 15.54 -4.65
N ALA A 31 -10.67 15.21 -5.06
CA ALA A 31 -9.56 16.15 -5.09
C ALA A 31 -9.72 17.19 -6.22
N PRO A 32 -9.50 18.50 -5.94
CA PRO A 32 -9.61 19.53 -6.96
C PRO A 32 -8.54 19.33 -8.04
N VAL A 33 -8.93 19.45 -9.30
CA VAL A 33 -8.04 19.28 -10.45
C VAL A 33 -7.46 20.63 -10.85
N PRO A 34 -6.12 20.77 -11.00
CA PRO A 34 -5.49 22.02 -11.40
C PRO A 34 -6.02 22.50 -12.76
N GLU A 35 -6.23 23.80 -12.90
CA GLU A 35 -6.81 24.43 -14.11
C GLU A 35 -6.05 24.04 -15.40
N SER A 36 -4.73 23.84 -15.32
CA SER A 36 -3.88 23.43 -16.44
C SER A 36 -4.24 22.07 -17.06
N PHE A 37 -4.92 21.19 -16.33
CA PHE A 37 -5.33 19.85 -16.80
C PHE A 37 -6.81 19.77 -17.16
N GLN A 38 -7.59 20.83 -16.92
CA GLN A 38 -9.04 20.85 -17.18
C GLN A 38 -9.39 20.84 -18.67
N THR A 39 -8.43 21.17 -19.54
CA THR A 39 -8.61 21.22 -21.00
C THR A 39 -8.92 19.86 -21.62
N ASN A 40 -8.56 18.75 -20.96
CA ASN A 40 -8.86 17.38 -21.40
C ASN A 40 -9.76 16.68 -20.38
N THR A 41 -11.07 16.74 -20.57
CA THR A 41 -12.07 16.13 -19.67
C THR A 41 -11.86 14.63 -19.43
N ASN A 42 -11.41 13.88 -20.44
CA ASN A 42 -11.06 12.46 -20.29
C ASN A 42 -9.86 12.24 -19.34
N PHE A 43 -8.90 13.16 -19.31
CA PHE A 43 -7.74 13.08 -18.40
C PHE A 43 -8.16 13.33 -16.95
N VAL A 44 -9.01 14.34 -16.75
CA VAL A 44 -9.53 14.75 -15.43
C VAL A 44 -10.33 13.63 -14.77
N VAL A 45 -11.18 12.93 -15.53
CA VAL A 45 -12.10 11.94 -14.96
C VAL A 45 -11.41 10.59 -14.71
N TYR A 46 -10.57 10.14 -15.64
CA TYR A 46 -10.02 8.77 -15.58
C TYR A 46 -8.59 8.70 -15.04
N TYR A 47 -7.72 9.65 -15.39
CA TYR A 47 -6.29 9.53 -15.12
C TYR A 47 -5.85 10.28 -13.87
N TYR A 48 -6.41 11.46 -13.62
CA TYR A 48 -6.03 12.28 -12.46
C TYR A 48 -6.30 11.57 -11.12
N PRO A 49 -7.50 11.02 -10.85
CA PRO A 49 -7.76 10.29 -9.61
C PRO A 49 -6.88 9.03 -9.47
N MET A 50 -6.55 8.37 -10.58
CA MET A 50 -5.64 7.21 -10.58
C MET A 50 -4.21 7.61 -10.21
N MET A 51 -3.68 8.73 -10.72
CA MET A 51 -2.35 9.21 -10.36
C MET A 51 -2.29 9.68 -8.90
N VAL A 52 -3.30 10.44 -8.46
CA VAL A 52 -3.38 10.95 -7.08
C VAL A 52 -3.48 9.79 -6.08
N SER A 53 -4.35 8.82 -6.35
CA SER A 53 -4.47 7.62 -5.50
C SER A 53 -3.18 6.82 -5.45
N ALA A 54 -2.50 6.60 -6.59
CA ALA A 54 -1.24 5.85 -6.64
C ALA A 54 -0.10 6.54 -5.87
N LEU A 55 0.02 7.86 -5.97
CA LEU A 55 1.02 8.64 -5.24
C LEU A 55 0.75 8.62 -3.73
N LEU A 56 -0.48 8.91 -3.32
CA LEU A 56 -0.87 8.94 -1.91
C LEU A 56 -0.70 7.56 -1.25
N THR A 57 -1.14 6.50 -1.92
CA THR A 57 -0.97 5.13 -1.40
C THR A 57 0.49 4.71 -1.32
N SER A 58 1.34 5.12 -2.27
CA SER A 58 2.78 4.86 -2.19
C SER A 58 3.42 5.50 -0.96
N VAL A 59 3.15 6.80 -0.73
CA VAL A 59 3.66 7.55 0.42
C VAL A 59 3.12 6.96 1.73
N PHE A 60 1.82 6.66 1.77
CA PHE A 60 1.19 6.08 2.95
C PHE A 60 1.75 4.69 3.27
N SER A 61 1.94 3.84 2.26
CA SER A 61 2.53 2.51 2.43
C SER A 61 3.96 2.59 2.97
N LEU A 62 4.78 3.50 2.43
CA LEU A 62 6.14 3.75 2.93
C LEU A 62 6.13 4.22 4.39
N PHE A 63 5.20 5.11 4.75
CA PHE A 63 5.05 5.60 6.11
C PHE A 63 4.66 4.48 7.08
N VAL A 64 3.72 3.62 6.70
CA VAL A 64 3.31 2.47 7.51
C VAL A 64 4.46 1.48 7.68
N VAL A 65 5.22 1.19 6.62
CA VAL A 65 6.42 0.34 6.70
C VAL A 65 7.46 0.95 7.64
N TRP A 66 7.68 2.26 7.57
CA TRP A 66 8.60 2.96 8.46
C TRP A 66 8.19 2.89 9.94
N ILE A 67 6.88 3.01 10.21
CA ILE A 67 6.34 2.82 11.57
C ILE A 67 6.52 1.38 12.03
N LEU A 68 6.22 0.39 11.17
CA LEU A 68 6.38 -1.03 11.47
C LEU A 68 7.82 -1.38 11.86
N SER A 69 8.80 -0.86 11.11
CA SER A 69 10.21 -1.11 11.36
C SER A 69 10.69 -0.47 12.66
N LYS A 70 10.28 0.78 12.95
CA LYS A 70 10.70 1.49 14.17
C LYS A 70 9.95 1.10 15.44
N VAL A 71 8.62 1.01 15.39
CA VAL A 71 7.76 0.87 16.57
C VAL A 71 7.61 -0.59 16.98
N ILE A 72 7.38 -1.48 16.00
CA ILE A 72 7.04 -2.88 16.27
C ILE A 72 8.28 -3.79 16.10
N LYS A 73 9.39 -3.27 15.53
CA LYS A 73 10.62 -4.04 15.19
C LYS A 73 10.27 -5.33 14.45
N LEU A 74 9.29 -5.21 13.55
CA LEU A 74 8.70 -6.34 12.86
C LEU A 74 9.41 -6.49 11.52
N LYS A 75 10.09 -7.62 11.33
CA LYS A 75 10.72 -7.94 10.05
C LYS A 75 9.64 -8.31 9.04
N ILE A 76 9.48 -7.49 8.01
CA ILE A 76 8.51 -7.71 6.94
C ILE A 76 8.75 -9.07 6.27
N ASN A 77 10.00 -9.51 6.11
CA ASN A 77 10.33 -10.80 5.49
C ASN A 77 9.71 -12.02 6.21
N GLU A 78 9.55 -11.99 7.54
CA GLU A 78 8.95 -13.10 8.30
C GLU A 78 7.42 -13.11 8.26
N HIS A 79 6.82 -11.95 7.98
CA HIS A 79 5.37 -11.75 8.08
C HIS A 79 4.73 -11.20 6.80
N PHE A 80 5.48 -11.19 5.68
CA PHE A 80 5.06 -10.67 4.38
C PHE A 80 3.70 -11.23 3.95
N VAL A 81 3.54 -12.56 4.06
CA VAL A 81 2.29 -13.24 3.71
C VAL A 81 1.12 -12.76 4.57
N TRP A 82 1.32 -12.55 5.87
CA TRP A 82 0.27 -12.07 6.77
C TRP A 82 -0.13 -10.62 6.52
N LEU A 83 0.83 -9.82 6.05
CA LEU A 83 0.60 -8.42 5.68
C LEU A 83 -0.08 -8.30 4.30
N SER A 84 0.23 -9.20 3.36
CA SER A 84 -0.31 -9.18 2.00
C SER A 84 -1.69 -9.85 1.87
N ILE A 85 -2.04 -10.82 2.73
CA ILE A 85 -3.34 -11.50 2.72
C ILE A 85 -4.53 -10.53 2.64
N PRO A 86 -4.70 -9.54 3.54
CA PRO A 86 -5.85 -8.65 3.49
C PRO A 86 -5.89 -7.84 2.18
N SER A 87 -4.74 -7.43 1.65
CA SER A 87 -4.65 -6.73 0.37
C SER A 87 -5.09 -7.61 -0.81
N LEU A 88 -4.67 -8.88 -0.82
CA LEU A 88 -5.06 -9.85 -1.86
C LEU A 88 -6.53 -10.23 -1.77
N MET A 89 -7.05 -10.46 -0.55
CA MET A 89 -8.47 -10.74 -0.34
C MET A 89 -9.34 -9.57 -0.79
N PHE A 90 -8.92 -8.34 -0.48
CA PHE A 90 -9.63 -7.15 -0.94
C PHE A 90 -9.57 -6.96 -2.45
N LEU A 91 -8.43 -7.29 -3.09
CA LEU A 91 -8.32 -7.28 -4.55
C LEU A 91 -9.32 -8.26 -5.19
N ILE A 92 -9.38 -9.50 -4.72
CA ILE A 92 -10.35 -10.51 -5.22
C ILE A 92 -11.79 -10.03 -4.97
N PHE A 93 -12.07 -9.49 -3.79
CA PHE A 93 -13.38 -8.93 -3.47
C PHE A 93 -13.76 -7.78 -4.40
N SER A 94 -12.83 -6.86 -4.67
CA SER A 94 -13.06 -5.72 -5.58
C SER A 94 -13.36 -6.18 -7.00
N VAL A 95 -12.68 -7.21 -7.51
CA VAL A 95 -12.95 -7.79 -8.84
C VAL A 95 -14.38 -8.33 -8.94
N VAL A 96 -14.87 -8.97 -7.88
CA VAL A 96 -16.20 -9.60 -7.85
C VAL A 96 -17.32 -8.57 -7.66
N VAL A 97 -17.09 -7.51 -6.89
CA VAL A 97 -18.15 -6.59 -6.44
C VAL A 97 -18.16 -5.25 -7.18
N ALA A 98 -17.00 -4.70 -7.54
CA ALA A 98 -16.86 -3.30 -7.93
C ALA A 98 -16.55 -3.14 -9.44
N HIS A 99 -17.48 -3.52 -10.32
CA HIS A 99 -17.27 -3.41 -11.77
C HIS A 99 -16.94 -1.99 -12.28
N THR A 100 -17.41 -0.93 -11.60
CA THR A 100 -17.24 0.47 -12.02
C THR A 100 -16.00 1.17 -11.45
N TYR A 101 -15.48 0.75 -10.29
CA TYR A 101 -14.34 1.40 -9.61
C TYR A 101 -13.04 0.61 -9.67
N ASN A 102 -13.02 -0.51 -10.41
CA ASN A 102 -11.89 -1.42 -10.52
C ASN A 102 -10.56 -0.71 -10.86
N GLY A 103 -10.57 0.22 -11.83
CA GLY A 103 -9.35 0.93 -12.23
C GLY A 103 -8.70 1.76 -11.11
N LEU A 104 -9.52 2.43 -10.30
CA LEU A 104 -9.06 3.26 -9.17
C LEU A 104 -8.57 2.43 -7.98
N ILE A 105 -9.23 1.31 -7.71
CA ILE A 105 -8.84 0.43 -6.62
C ILE A 105 -7.51 -0.27 -6.98
N TYR A 106 -7.32 -0.66 -8.23
CA TYR A 106 -6.05 -1.24 -8.69
C TYR A 106 -4.91 -0.23 -8.63
N SER A 107 -5.14 1.03 -9.03
CA SER A 107 -4.11 2.07 -8.94
C SER A 107 -3.66 2.35 -7.51
N ALA A 108 -4.51 2.06 -6.51
CA ALA A 108 -4.18 2.17 -5.09
C ALA A 108 -3.52 0.89 -4.51
N LEU A 109 -3.95 -0.30 -4.92
CA LEU A 109 -3.45 -1.57 -4.37
C LEU A 109 -2.11 -2.02 -4.97
N ILE A 110 -1.88 -1.78 -6.26
CA ILE A 110 -0.63 -2.10 -6.94
C ILE A 110 0.59 -1.45 -6.26
N PRO A 111 0.60 -0.13 -5.98
CA PRO A 111 1.73 0.51 -5.31
C PRO A 111 1.94 -0.01 -3.88
N ILE A 112 0.88 -0.34 -3.15
CA ILE A 112 1.00 -0.95 -1.82
C ILE A 112 1.76 -2.28 -1.91
N LEU A 113 1.33 -3.18 -2.81
CA LEU A 113 2.01 -4.46 -3.01
C LEU A 113 3.46 -4.27 -3.51
N PHE A 114 3.69 -3.29 -4.38
CA PHE A 114 5.01 -2.97 -4.90
C PHE A 114 5.96 -2.50 -3.80
N VAL A 115 5.51 -1.58 -2.95
CA VAL A 115 6.28 -1.09 -1.79
C VAL A 115 6.59 -2.24 -0.84
N LEU A 116 5.59 -3.07 -0.50
CA LEU A 116 5.80 -4.24 0.37
C LEU A 116 6.81 -5.24 -0.21
N CYS A 117 6.76 -5.50 -1.51
CA CYS A 117 7.72 -6.36 -2.21
C CYS A 117 9.13 -5.77 -2.16
N ILE A 118 9.30 -4.48 -2.48
CA ILE A 118 10.60 -3.81 -2.42
C ILE A 118 11.17 -3.87 -1.00
N THR A 119 10.35 -3.56 0.01
CA THR A 119 10.81 -3.56 1.40
C THR A 119 11.19 -4.96 1.86
N GLY A 120 10.44 -5.99 1.45
CA GLY A 120 10.81 -7.39 1.70
C GLY A 120 12.12 -7.80 1.03
N VAL A 121 12.38 -7.35 -0.21
CA VAL A 121 13.64 -7.60 -0.93
C VAL A 121 14.81 -6.88 -0.27
N ILE A 122 14.64 -5.61 0.14
CA ILE A 122 15.67 -4.83 0.84
C ILE A 122 16.01 -5.50 2.17
N GLU A 123 15.03 -5.90 2.98
CA GLU A 123 15.29 -6.60 4.23
C GLU A 123 15.99 -7.94 4.02
N LYS A 124 15.57 -8.70 3.01
CA LYS A 124 16.22 -9.97 2.65
C LYS A 124 17.66 -9.74 2.22
N ARG A 125 17.92 -8.69 1.44
CA ARG A 125 19.27 -8.28 1.04
C ARG A 125 20.10 -7.92 2.28
N ASP A 126 19.57 -7.08 3.16
CA ASP A 126 20.26 -6.58 4.35
C ASP A 126 20.56 -7.69 5.38
N ALA A 127 19.86 -8.84 5.31
CA ALA A 127 20.19 -10.03 6.08
C ALA A 127 21.54 -10.68 5.67
N TYR A 128 22.00 -10.47 4.43
CA TYR A 128 23.27 -11.02 3.91
C TYR A 128 24.42 -9.99 3.90
N LEU A 129 24.15 -8.71 4.18
CA LEU A 129 25.17 -7.66 4.21
C LEU A 129 25.76 -7.43 5.62
N PRO A 130 27.05 -7.07 5.71
CA PRO A 130 27.67 -6.66 6.97
C PRO A 130 26.99 -5.39 7.51
N GLU A 131 26.90 -5.26 8.84
CA GLU A 131 26.10 -4.20 9.52
C GLU A 131 26.34 -2.78 9.02
N ARG A 132 27.56 -2.48 8.58
CA ARG A 132 27.98 -1.19 8.03
C ARG A 132 27.33 -0.80 6.69
N LEU A 133 26.64 -1.71 6.01
CA LEU A 133 25.96 -1.47 4.71
C LEU A 133 24.43 -1.63 4.80
N LYS A 134 23.88 -1.84 6.00
CA LYS A 134 22.43 -1.93 6.19
C LYS A 134 21.81 -0.55 6.05
N VAL A 135 20.70 -0.47 5.32
CA VAL A 135 20.01 0.81 5.05
C VAL A 135 19.04 1.17 6.17
N TRP A 136 18.89 0.28 7.16
CA TRP A 136 17.96 0.35 8.27
C TRP A 136 18.59 -0.08 9.59
#